data_AF-A0A2G5XCT2-F1
#
_entry.id   AF-A0A2G5XCT2-F1
#
_cell.length_a   1.000
_cell.length_b   1.000
_cell.length_c   1.000
_cell.angle_alpha   90.00
_cell.angle_beta   90.00
_cell.angle_gamma   90.00
#
_symmetry.space_group_name_H-M   'P 1'
#
loop_
_entity.id
_entity.type
_entity.pdbx_description
1 polymer ?
#
loop_
_entity_poly.entity_id
_entity_poly.type
_entity_poly.pdbx_seq_one_letter_code
_entity_poly.pdbx_strand_id
1 'polypeptide(L)'
;MKWNEIVSTFDIPNEEWLITLPKYQQSTIKELLNIKDPEDVAIAWLTATTQNTSPFSAKKEDSSRYFDLIKIELYKLLCGNPEYSEERKELNGIISSHNNKTLVVSSISGIIGSKVGLAGTFIAPVTVLIFMTISKVSVNAWCEWQKQDETQ
;
A
#
# COMPACT_ATOMS: atom_id res chain seq x y z
N MET A 1 16.36 9.55 12.96
CA MET A 1 16.08 8.11 13.00
C MET A 1 16.48 7.53 11.65
N LYS A 2 17.19 6.39 11.61
CA LYS A 2 17.55 5.72 10.34
C LYS A 2 16.29 5.11 9.73
N TRP A 3 16.19 5.02 8.39
CA TRP A 3 15.00 4.45 7.73
C TRP A 3 14.64 3.06 8.26
N ASN A 4 15.64 2.20 8.48
CA ASN A 4 15.42 0.86 9.01
C ASN A 4 14.82 0.84 10.43
N GLU A 5 15.04 1.89 11.23
CA GLU A 5 14.41 2.03 12.54
C GLU A 5 12.93 2.46 12.38
N ILE A 6 12.64 3.29 11.38
CA ILE A 6 11.27 3.74 11.04
C ILE A 6 10.43 2.61 10.48
N VAL A 7 11.05 1.73 9.70
CA VAL A 7 10.41 0.55 9.13
C VAL A 7 9.76 -0.34 10.21
N SER A 8 10.36 -0.48 11.40
CA SER A 8 9.74 -1.22 12.52
C SER A 8 8.45 -0.58 13.06
N THR A 9 8.20 0.71 12.78
CA THR A 9 6.94 1.36 13.15
C THR A 9 5.75 0.87 12.31
N PHE A 10 6.02 0.15 11.23
CA PHE A 10 4.98 -0.49 10.41
C PHE A 10 4.50 -1.84 10.97
N ASP A 11 5.23 -2.40 11.94
CA ASP A 11 4.96 -3.70 12.56
C ASP A 11 3.93 -3.56 13.72
N ILE A 12 2.76 -3.00 13.40
CA ILE A 12 1.63 -2.81 14.33
C ILE A 12 0.45 -3.72 13.98
N PRO A 13 -0.54 -3.95 14.88
CA PRO A 13 -1.69 -4.80 14.58
C PRO A 13 -2.47 -4.37 13.34
N ASN A 14 -2.92 -5.35 12.55
CA ASN A 14 -3.60 -5.15 11.26
C ASN A 14 -4.80 -4.17 11.33
N GLU A 15 -5.56 -4.21 12.43
CA GLU A 15 -6.75 -3.39 12.63
C GLU A 15 -6.42 -1.90 12.76
N GLU A 16 -5.21 -1.56 13.21
CA GLU A 16 -4.76 -0.18 13.36
C GLU A 16 -4.46 0.50 12.03
N TRP A 17 -4.11 -0.27 11.00
CA TRP A 17 -4.01 0.25 9.63
C TRP A 17 -5.39 0.48 9.03
N LEU A 18 -6.35 -0.39 9.32
CA LEU A 18 -7.67 -0.30 8.72
C LEU A 18 -8.42 0.98 9.16
N ILE A 19 -8.25 1.40 10.41
CA ILE A 19 -8.90 2.62 10.93
C ILE A 19 -8.44 3.91 10.25
N THR A 20 -7.34 3.89 9.49
CA THR A 20 -6.85 5.08 8.77
C THR A 20 -7.68 5.41 7.54
N LEU A 21 -8.48 4.46 7.04
CA LEU A 21 -9.33 4.66 5.88
C LEU A 21 -10.65 5.35 6.26
N PRO A 22 -11.33 6.05 5.34
CA PRO A 22 -12.71 6.47 5.52
C PRO A 22 -13.64 5.30 5.91
N LYS A 23 -14.63 5.56 6.77
CA LYS A 23 -15.54 4.53 7.32
C LYS A 23 -16.17 3.63 6.25
N TYR A 24 -16.56 4.18 5.11
CA TYR A 24 -17.16 3.38 4.03
C TYR A 24 -16.16 2.38 3.44
N GLN A 25 -14.89 2.78 3.23
CA GLN A 25 -13.84 1.88 2.75
C GLN A 25 -13.54 0.79 3.79
N GLN A 26 -13.49 1.16 5.08
CA GLN A 26 -13.32 0.18 6.16
C GLN A 26 -14.41 -0.90 6.13
N SER A 27 -15.68 -0.51 6.04
CA SER A 27 -16.80 -1.46 6.02
C SER A 27 -16.70 -2.43 4.84
N THR A 28 -16.48 -1.90 3.62
CA THR A 28 -16.35 -2.73 2.42
C THR A 28 -15.16 -3.70 2.52
N ILE A 29 -14.00 -3.23 3.00
CA ILE A 29 -12.81 -4.07 3.14
C ILE A 29 -13.02 -5.16 4.19
N LYS A 30 -13.63 -4.84 5.34
CA LYS A 30 -13.93 -5.85 6.39
C LYS A 30 -14.84 -6.95 5.87
N GLU A 31 -15.88 -6.59 5.12
CA GLU A 31 -16.79 -7.57 4.53
C GLU A 31 -16.06 -8.51 3.57
N LEU A 32 -15.18 -7.97 2.72
CA LEU A 32 -14.41 -8.76 1.76
C LEU A 32 -13.35 -9.65 2.44
N LEU A 33 -12.69 -9.15 3.49
CA LEU A 33 -11.70 -9.92 4.26
C LEU A 33 -12.29 -11.12 5.00
N ASN A 34 -13.60 -11.17 5.21
CA ASN A 34 -14.27 -12.35 5.80
C ASN A 34 -14.30 -13.56 4.84
N ILE A 35 -14.10 -13.33 3.54
CA ILE A 35 -14.28 -14.34 2.50
C ILE A 35 -13.10 -14.47 1.52
N LYS A 36 -12.12 -13.57 1.60
CA LYS A 36 -10.98 -13.48 0.68
C LYS A 36 -9.71 -13.08 1.42
N ASP A 37 -8.57 -13.49 0.89
CA ASP A 37 -7.26 -13.07 1.38
C ASP A 37 -6.99 -11.59 1.04
N PRO A 38 -6.11 -10.88 1.80
CA PRO A 38 -5.89 -9.45 1.61
C PRO A 38 -5.52 -9.02 0.19
N GLU A 39 -4.74 -9.84 -0.52
CA GLU A 39 -4.36 -9.62 -1.91
C GLU A 39 -5.56 -9.70 -2.87
N ASP A 40 -6.39 -10.75 -2.74
CA ASP A 40 -7.63 -10.87 -3.50
C ASP A 40 -8.59 -9.71 -3.24
N VAL A 41 -8.65 -9.22 -1.99
CA VAL A 41 -9.44 -8.03 -1.63
C VAL A 41 -8.88 -6.79 -2.31
N ALA A 42 -7.56 -6.62 -2.36
CA ALA A 42 -6.91 -5.49 -3.01
C ALA A 42 -7.17 -5.48 -4.53
N ILE A 43 -7.05 -6.64 -5.18
CA ILE A 43 -7.34 -6.80 -6.62
C ILE A 43 -8.83 -6.53 -6.89
N ALA A 44 -9.73 -7.04 -6.05
CA ALA A 44 -11.17 -6.77 -6.18
C ALA A 44 -11.50 -5.27 -6.01
N TRP A 45 -10.86 -4.60 -5.05
CA TRP A 45 -10.99 -3.16 -4.84
C TRP A 45 -10.50 -2.35 -6.05
N LEU A 46 -9.32 -2.68 -6.58
CA LEU A 46 -8.78 -2.05 -7.78
C LEU A 46 -9.70 -2.28 -8.97
N THR A 47 -10.22 -3.50 -9.13
CA THR A 47 -11.17 -3.83 -10.20
C THR A 47 -12.42 -2.96 -10.13
N ALA A 48 -13.01 -2.83 -8.94
CA ALA A 48 -14.20 -2.01 -8.75
C ALA A 48 -13.93 -0.52 -8.99
N THR A 49 -12.75 -0.02 -8.62
CA THR A 49 -12.41 1.40 -8.76
C THR A 49 -12.02 1.76 -10.19
N THR A 50 -11.19 0.95 -10.87
CA THR A 50 -10.73 1.24 -12.23
C THR A 50 -11.81 1.00 -13.29
N GLN A 51 -12.69 0.01 -13.12
CA GLN A 51 -13.79 -0.24 -14.08
C GLN A 51 -14.82 0.90 -14.08
N ASN A 52 -15.02 1.57 -12.94
CA ASN A 52 -15.98 2.66 -12.81
C ASN A 52 -15.42 4.03 -13.25
N THR A 53 -14.10 4.14 -13.44
CA THR A 53 -13.43 5.41 -13.80
C THR A 53 -12.69 5.38 -15.13
N SER A 54 -12.55 4.19 -15.74
CA SER A 54 -11.96 4.05 -17.07
C SER A 54 -12.92 4.62 -18.13
N PRO A 55 -12.47 5.47 -19.07
CA PRO A 55 -13.30 5.86 -20.20
C PRO A 55 -13.74 4.62 -20.97
N PHE A 56 -14.99 4.63 -21.47
CA PHE A 56 -15.68 3.50 -22.12
C PHE A 56 -14.90 2.81 -23.28
N SER A 57 -13.78 3.40 -23.72
CA SER A 57 -12.90 2.93 -24.80
C SER A 57 -11.48 2.53 -24.38
N ALA A 58 -11.06 2.75 -23.12
CA ALA A 58 -9.77 2.25 -22.66
C ALA A 58 -9.85 0.74 -22.45
N LYS A 59 -8.85 0.01 -22.97
CA LYS A 59 -8.71 -1.43 -22.71
C LYS A 59 -8.86 -1.65 -21.20
N LYS A 60 -9.69 -2.62 -20.79
CA LYS A 60 -9.73 -3.09 -19.39
C LYS A 60 -8.31 -3.49 -19.02
N GLU A 61 -7.58 -2.60 -18.39
CA GLU A 61 -6.30 -2.97 -17.81
C GLU A 61 -6.58 -3.95 -16.67
N ASP A 62 -5.77 -5.01 -16.65
CA ASP A 62 -5.91 -6.05 -15.66
C ASP A 62 -5.59 -5.48 -14.27
N SER A 63 -6.56 -5.49 -13.37
CA SER A 63 -6.39 -4.97 -12.01
C SER A 63 -5.32 -5.73 -11.22
N SER A 64 -5.01 -6.97 -11.60
CA SER A 64 -3.84 -7.70 -11.08
C SER A 64 -2.54 -6.98 -11.43
N ARG A 65 -2.40 -6.49 -12.67
CA ARG A 65 -1.23 -5.71 -13.10
C ARG A 65 -1.07 -4.43 -12.29
N TYR A 66 -2.17 -3.74 -11.97
CA TYR A 66 -2.11 -2.57 -11.09
C TYR A 66 -1.67 -2.94 -9.68
N PHE A 67 -2.18 -4.04 -9.14
CA PHE A 67 -1.76 -4.55 -7.84
C PHE A 67 -0.26 -4.86 -7.81
N ASP A 68 0.26 -5.55 -8.83
CA ASP A 68 1.68 -5.88 -8.94
C ASP A 68 2.55 -4.62 -9.02
N LEU A 69 2.16 -3.62 -9.81
CA LEU A 69 2.86 -2.35 -9.89
C LEU A 69 2.88 -1.63 -8.54
N ILE A 70 1.74 -1.58 -7.83
CA ILE A 70 1.65 -0.98 -6.50
C ILE A 70 2.56 -1.72 -5.51
N LYS A 71 2.56 -3.06 -5.55
CA LYS A 71 3.41 -3.90 -4.69
C LYS A 71 4.89 -3.63 -4.94
N ILE A 72 5.31 -3.54 -6.20
CA ILE A 72 6.68 -3.21 -6.61
C ILE A 72 7.08 -1.82 -6.11
N GLU A 73 6.24 -0.81 -6.31
CA GLU A 73 6.57 0.56 -5.88
C GLU A 73 6.60 0.68 -4.35
N LEU A 74 5.73 -0.02 -3.63
CA LEU A 74 5.79 -0.11 -2.17
C LEU A 74 7.04 -0.85 -1.69
N TYR A 75 7.43 -1.92 -2.37
CA TYR A 75 8.68 -2.64 -2.08
C TYR A 75 9.87 -1.72 -2.25
N LYS A 76 9.99 -1.01 -3.37
CA LYS A 76 11.06 -0.03 -3.60
C LYS A 76 11.10 1.05 -2.51
N LEU A 77 9.94 1.60 -2.15
CA LEU A 77 9.83 2.63 -1.12
C LEU A 77 10.30 2.11 0.25
N LEU A 78 9.69 1.01 0.72
CA LEU A 78 9.88 0.47 2.07
C LEU A 78 11.24 -0.21 2.25
N CYS A 79 11.74 -0.88 1.21
CA CYS A 79 12.96 -1.68 1.26
C CYS A 79 14.22 -0.92 0.82
N GLY A 80 14.14 0.41 0.73
CA GLY A 80 15.32 1.27 0.65
C GLY A 80 15.87 1.49 -0.77
N ASN A 81 15.08 1.29 -1.82
CA ASN A 81 15.51 1.57 -3.19
C ASN A 81 15.93 3.06 -3.32
N PRO A 82 17.09 3.40 -3.90
CA PRO A 82 17.58 4.77 -4.00
C PRO A 82 16.61 5.75 -4.67
N GLU A 83 15.75 5.28 -5.58
CA GLU A 83 14.76 6.12 -6.27
C GLU A 83 13.85 6.90 -5.31
N TYR A 84 13.57 6.33 -4.13
CA TYR A 84 12.67 6.90 -3.13
C TYR A 84 13.40 7.62 -1.98
N SER A 85 14.66 8.03 -2.18
CA SER A 85 15.46 8.60 -1.09
C SER A 85 14.89 9.89 -0.52
N GLU A 86 14.30 10.75 -1.37
CA GLU A 86 13.74 12.03 -0.93
C GLU A 86 12.37 11.83 -0.27
N GLU A 87 11.51 11.01 -0.85
CA GLU A 87 10.20 10.66 -0.29
C GLU A 87 10.35 10.01 1.08
N ARG A 88 11.36 9.15 1.27
CA ARG A 88 11.68 8.60 2.60
C ARG A 88 12.10 9.66 3.59
N LYS A 89 12.86 10.69 3.19
CA LYS A 89 13.22 11.79 4.11
C LYS A 89 11.98 12.56 4.55
N GLU A 90 11.03 12.80 3.64
CA GLU A 90 9.78 13.47 3.97
C GLU A 90 8.91 12.61 4.90
N LEU A 91 8.75 11.33 4.58
CA LEU A 91 8.03 10.37 5.42
C LEU A 91 8.66 10.24 6.82
N ASN A 92 9.99 10.31 6.92
CA ASN A 92 10.67 10.33 8.23
C ASN A 92 10.25 11.53 9.07
N GLY A 93 10.11 12.70 8.45
CA GLY A 93 9.61 13.89 9.12
C GLY A 93 8.19 13.69 9.64
N ILE A 94 7.31 13.10 8.82
CA ILE A 94 5.92 12.80 9.19
C ILE A 94 5.86 11.83 10.37
N ILE A 95 6.55 10.68 10.26
CA ILE A 95 6.51 9.61 11.26
C ILE A 95 7.13 10.06 12.60
N SER A 96 8.23 10.82 12.53
CA SER A 96 8.91 11.29 13.74
C SER A 96 8.16 12.42 14.44
N SER A 97 7.44 13.26 13.69
CA SER A 97 6.73 14.40 14.25
C SER A 97 5.38 14.01 14.83
N HIS A 98 4.62 13.17 14.12
CA HIS A 98 3.25 12.82 14.47
C HIS A 98 3.06 11.32 14.26
N ASN A 99 2.69 10.59 15.31
CA ASN A 99 2.25 9.19 15.20
C ASN A 99 0.88 9.09 14.50
N ASN A 100 0.71 9.79 13.38
CA ASN A 100 -0.53 9.96 12.63
C ASN A 100 -0.49 9.04 11.41
N LYS A 101 -0.94 7.81 11.62
CA LYS A 101 -0.99 6.74 10.62
C LYS A 101 -1.82 7.10 9.40
N THR A 102 -2.87 7.91 9.58
CA THR A 102 -3.67 8.43 8.46
C THR A 102 -2.85 9.31 7.54
N LEU A 103 -2.01 10.18 8.09
CA LEU A 103 -1.11 11.00 7.29
C LEU A 103 -0.09 10.13 6.54
N VAL A 104 0.51 9.14 7.20
CA VAL A 104 1.43 8.18 6.59
C VAL A 104 0.79 7.44 5.42
N VAL A 105 -0.38 6.83 5.62
CA VAL A 105 -1.11 6.12 4.56
C VAL A 105 -1.47 7.07 3.42
N SER A 106 -1.91 8.30 3.72
CA SER A 106 -2.25 9.28 2.68
C SER A 106 -1.05 9.70 1.83
N SER A 107 0.10 9.96 2.47
CA SER A 107 1.34 10.35 1.80
C SER A 107 1.87 9.23 0.93
N ILE A 108 1.97 8.02 1.48
CA ILE A 108 2.44 6.84 0.74
C ILE A 108 1.52 6.57 -0.45
N SER A 109 0.21 6.62 -0.26
CA SER A 109 -0.74 6.36 -1.34
C SER A 109 -0.71 7.44 -2.43
N GLY A 110 -0.41 8.69 -2.07
CA GLY A 110 -0.17 9.77 -3.03
C GLY A 110 1.12 9.56 -3.84
N ILE A 111 2.22 9.24 -3.16
CA ILE A 111 3.53 8.93 -3.78
C ILE A 111 3.36 7.78 -4.77
N ILE A 112 2.84 6.64 -4.32
CA ILE A 112 2.67 5.45 -5.15
C ILE A 112 1.66 5.69 -6.27
N GLY A 113 0.54 6.36 -5.98
CA GLY A 113 -0.46 6.73 -7.00
C GLY A 113 0.13 7.54 -8.16
N SER A 114 1.03 8.49 -7.86
CA SER A 114 1.72 9.28 -8.89
C SER A 114 2.63 8.45 -9.81
N LYS A 115 3.17 7.33 -9.31
CA LYS A 115 4.06 6.41 -10.04
C LYS A 115 3.29 5.44 -10.92
N VAL A 116 2.14 4.96 -10.43
CA VAL A 116 1.31 3.96 -11.14
C VAL A 116 0.17 4.57 -11.96
N GLY A 117 0.00 5.89 -11.94
CA GLY A 117 -1.03 6.59 -12.73
C GLY A 117 -2.45 6.49 -12.16
N LEU A 118 -2.59 6.25 -10.85
CA LEU A 118 -3.88 6.14 -10.17
C LEU A 118 -4.01 7.19 -9.07
N ALA A 119 -5.24 7.65 -8.82
CA ALA A 119 -5.50 8.57 -7.73
C ALA A 119 -5.19 7.91 -6.38
N GLY A 120 -4.51 8.63 -5.48
CA GLY A 120 -4.12 8.10 -4.16
C GLY A 120 -5.30 7.59 -3.31
N THR A 121 -6.51 8.10 -3.54
CA THR A 121 -7.75 7.62 -2.87
C THR A 121 -8.10 6.18 -3.23
N PHE A 122 -7.73 5.71 -4.43
CA PHE A 122 -7.92 4.33 -4.86
C PHE A 122 -6.79 3.42 -4.36
N ILE A 123 -5.58 3.99 -4.20
CA ILE A 123 -4.40 3.29 -3.70
C ILE A 123 -4.46 3.07 -2.19
N ALA A 124 -5.06 3.98 -1.42
CA ALA A 124 -5.03 3.91 0.05
C ALA A 124 -5.55 2.59 0.65
N PRO A 125 -6.69 2.03 0.21
CA PRO A 125 -7.12 0.69 0.60
C PRO A 125 -6.11 -0.42 0.30
N VAL A 126 -5.46 -0.36 -0.86
CA VAL A 126 -4.46 -1.34 -1.28
C VAL A 126 -3.20 -1.23 -0.41
N THR A 127 -2.73 -0.01 -0.15
CA THR A 127 -1.61 0.26 0.77
C THR A 127 -1.88 -0.35 2.14
N VAL A 128 -3.10 -0.14 2.69
CA VAL A 128 -3.49 -0.70 3.99
C VAL A 128 -3.53 -2.22 3.98
N LEU A 129 -4.06 -2.85 2.93
CA LEU A 129 -4.09 -4.32 2.82
C LEU A 129 -2.68 -4.92 2.74
N ILE A 130 -1.76 -4.25 2.04
CA ILE A 130 -0.35 -4.64 2.00
C ILE A 130 0.30 -4.43 3.37
N PHE A 131 0.04 -3.32 4.06
CA PHE A 131 0.55 -3.11 5.43
C PHE A 131 0.03 -4.16 6.41
N MET A 132 -1.24 -4.56 6.33
CA MET A 132 -1.79 -5.65 7.12
C MET A 132 -1.10 -7.00 6.82
N THR A 133 -0.63 -7.20 5.60
CA THR A 133 0.14 -8.40 5.23
C THR A 133 1.54 -8.32 5.82
N ILE A 134 2.20 -7.18 5.69
CA ILE A 134 3.51 -6.89 6.25
C ILE A 134 3.51 -7.04 7.77
N SER A 135 2.49 -6.53 8.47
CA SER A 135 2.38 -6.61 9.93
C SER A 135 2.33 -8.04 10.47
N LYS A 136 2.01 -9.05 9.64
CA LYS A 136 2.07 -10.47 10.02
C LYS A 136 3.48 -11.07 9.95
N VAL A 137 4.36 -10.53 9.10
CA VAL A 137 5.68 -11.10 8.79
C VAL A 137 6.85 -10.16 9.09
N SER A 138 6.58 -8.91 9.46
CA SER A 138 7.49 -7.76 9.49
C SER A 138 7.90 -7.24 8.10
N VAL A 139 8.21 -5.94 8.02
CA VAL A 139 8.72 -5.34 6.77
C VAL A 139 10.03 -5.99 6.31
N ASN A 140 10.94 -6.29 7.23
CA ASN A 140 12.24 -6.87 6.87
C ASN A 140 12.08 -8.25 6.20
N ALA A 141 11.22 -9.12 6.73
CA ALA A 141 10.97 -10.42 6.11
C ALA A 141 10.22 -10.26 4.78
N TRP A 142 9.29 -9.31 4.70
CA TRP A 142 8.59 -9.00 3.46
C TRP A 142 9.56 -8.53 2.35
N CYS A 143 10.52 -7.65 2.68
CA CYS A 143 11.55 -7.21 1.74
C CYS A 143 12.41 -8.37 1.22
N GLU A 144 12.85 -9.28 2.09
CA GLU A 144 13.62 -10.45 1.68
C GLU A 144 12.80 -11.42 0.81
N TRP A 145 11.50 -11.55 1.09
CA TRP A 145 10.59 -12.36 0.26
C TRP A 145 10.40 -11.75 -1.13
N GLN A 146 10.12 -10.44 -1.23
CA GLN A 146 9.92 -9.77 -2.52
C GLN A 146 11.18 -9.82 -3.41
N LYS A 147 12.37 -9.79 -2.82
CA LYS A 147 13.64 -9.97 -3.57
C LYS A 147 13.74 -11.33 -4.28
N GLN A 148 13.12 -12.37 -3.72
CA GLN A 148 13.11 -13.71 -4.31
C GLN A 148 12.11 -13.80 -5.48
N ASP A 149 10.97 -13.10 -5.38
CA ASP A 149 9.98 -13.03 -6.46
C ASP A 149 10.51 -12.26 -7.69
N GLU A 150 11.40 -11.26 -7.52
CA GLU A 150 12.05 -10.55 -8.64
C GLU A 150 13.11 -11.38 -9.39
N THR A 151 13.52 -12.54 -8.86
CA THR A 151 14.56 -13.41 -9.47
C THR A 151 14.01 -14.65 -10.20
N GLN A 152 12.68 -14.75 -10.36
CA GLN A 152 11.99 -15.73 -11.20
C GLN A 152 11.44 -15.09 -12.48
#